data_AF-A0A316JY16-F1
#
_entry.id   AF-A0A316JY16-F1
#
_cell.length_a   1.000
_cell.length_b   1.000
_cell.length_c   1.000
_cell.angle_alpha   90.00
_cell.angle_beta   90.00
_cell.angle_gamma   90.00
#
_symmetry.space_group_name_H-M   'P 1'
#
loop_
_entity.id
_entity.type
_entity.pdbx_description
1 polymer ?
#
loop_
_entity_poly.entity_id
_entity_poly.type
_entity_poly.pdbx_seq_one_letter_code
_entity_poly.pdbx_strand_id
1 'polypeptide(L)'
;MNFDLSEEQELFRATVERFTAPIDVEARRKLRMNDGGYDPARWQELAELGLIALAASEEAGGMGGSILDLALVGEAIGRANSPDPWLENGVLPAKLLAAASAETALDGVLSGESFTALAWAERNQRYSLEAKQTKSDSGTITGEKTFVLGAALADQFIVSAQDGGATEFFIVAANAPGLETRAYRMADGSMAGELRFTRVTGEKLDLAPGLLDQAIAEVRLLAAAEMVGLGQRLLEDTLVYVKEREQFGVPIGSFQALQHRLVDCYARIEQARSMLYRAALTDTSDSAAWQHQAAGAKAYITENVDHIAREAVQMHGGMGITDELAIGHAMKRVLLLSKLFGDVDTNLVHYAEAA
;
A
#
# COMPACT_ATOMS: atom_id res chain seq x y z
N MET A 1 13.02 -20.12 13.26
CA MET A 1 12.45 -18.78 13.03
C MET A 1 11.55 -18.51 14.22
N ASN A 2 11.82 -17.45 14.98
CA ASN A 2 10.95 -17.04 16.09
C ASN A 2 9.96 -16.01 15.52
N PHE A 3 8.66 -16.22 15.71
CA PHE A 3 7.60 -15.30 15.27
C PHE A 3 7.03 -14.47 16.43
N ASP A 4 7.49 -14.74 17.66
CA ASP A 4 7.08 -13.96 18.82
C ASP A 4 7.65 -12.54 18.68
N LEU A 5 6.79 -11.54 18.87
CA LEU A 5 7.20 -10.14 18.90
C LEU A 5 7.94 -9.83 20.20
N SER A 6 8.84 -8.84 20.14
CA SER A 6 9.38 -8.24 21.36
C SER A 6 8.29 -7.46 22.12
N GLU A 7 8.50 -7.22 23.42
CA GLU A 7 7.60 -6.36 24.21
C GLU A 7 7.46 -4.96 23.62
N GLU A 8 8.53 -4.44 23.03
CA GLU A 8 8.55 -3.15 22.34
C GLU A 8 7.68 -3.17 21.08
N GLN A 9 7.77 -4.24 20.28
CA GLN A 9 6.95 -4.42 19.08
C GLN A 9 5.47 -4.61 19.42
N GLU A 10 5.14 -5.30 20.52
CA GLU A 10 3.76 -5.41 21.01
C GLU A 10 3.20 -4.05 21.46
N LEU A 11 3.98 -3.26 22.21
CA LEU A 11 3.57 -1.92 22.65
C LEU A 11 3.39 -0.97 21.45
N PHE A 12 4.31 -1.05 20.49
CA PHE A 12 4.23 -0.30 19.25
C PHE A 12 2.97 -0.67 18.46
N ARG A 13 2.73 -1.97 18.20
CA ARG A 13 1.52 -2.49 17.55
C ARG A 13 0.26 -1.96 18.23
N ALA A 14 0.16 -2.05 19.55
CA ALA A 14 -0.99 -1.56 20.31
C ALA A 14 -1.21 -0.04 20.16
N THR A 15 -0.13 0.72 20.05
CA THR A 15 -0.19 2.17 19.80
C THR A 15 -0.73 2.47 18.40
N VAL A 16 -0.25 1.75 17.38
CA VAL A 16 -0.74 1.90 16.00
C VAL A 16 -2.20 1.48 15.89
N GLU A 17 -2.58 0.33 16.46
CA GLU A 17 -3.98 -0.13 16.45
C GLU A 17 -4.95 0.86 17.12
N ARG A 18 -4.51 1.56 18.17
CA ARG A 18 -5.30 2.62 18.80
C ARG A 18 -5.45 3.84 17.90
N PHE A 19 -4.42 4.22 17.17
CA PHE A 19 -4.46 5.35 16.22
C PHE A 19 -5.29 5.04 14.96
N THR A 20 -5.13 3.82 14.42
CA THR A 20 -5.84 3.39 13.21
C THR A 20 -7.28 3.00 13.49
N ALA A 21 -7.72 2.98 14.76
CA ALA A 21 -9.03 2.50 15.22
C ALA A 21 -10.15 2.67 14.17
N PRO A 22 -10.97 1.61 13.93
CA PRO A 22 -11.89 1.58 12.81
C PRO A 22 -12.77 2.82 12.73
N ILE A 23 -12.71 3.51 11.59
CA ILE A 23 -13.68 4.56 11.29
C ILE A 23 -15.02 3.93 10.93
N ASP A 24 -16.10 4.52 11.43
CA ASP A 24 -17.43 4.05 11.05
C ASP A 24 -17.69 4.28 9.55
N VAL A 25 -18.65 3.52 9.00
CA VAL A 25 -18.98 3.53 7.56
C VAL A 25 -19.42 4.92 7.10
N GLU A 26 -20.11 5.69 7.94
CA GLU A 26 -20.60 7.02 7.60
C GLU A 26 -19.47 8.06 7.59
N ALA A 27 -18.56 8.01 8.56
CA ALA A 27 -17.34 8.80 8.58
C ALA A 27 -16.50 8.53 7.32
N ARG A 28 -16.34 7.26 6.93
CA ARG A 28 -15.63 6.90 5.68
C ARG A 28 -16.35 7.44 4.45
N ARG A 29 -17.69 7.38 4.40
CA ARG A 29 -18.46 7.97 3.30
C ARG A 29 -18.22 9.47 3.19
N LYS A 30 -18.20 10.19 4.32
CA LYS A 30 -17.92 11.64 4.35
C LYS A 30 -16.50 11.96 3.90
N LEU A 31 -15.49 11.21 4.34
CA LEU A 31 -14.11 11.37 3.88
C LEU A 31 -14.00 11.23 2.36
N ARG A 32 -14.71 10.27 1.75
CA ARG A 32 -14.78 10.13 0.29
C ARG A 32 -15.47 11.29 -0.43
N MET A 33 -16.14 12.20 0.27
CA MET A 33 -16.77 13.37 -0.34
C MET A 33 -15.91 14.63 -0.21
N ASN A 34 -14.85 14.61 0.61
CA ASN A 34 -13.93 15.73 0.75
C ASN A 34 -13.04 15.87 -0.50
N ASP A 35 -12.64 17.11 -0.78
CA ASP A 35 -11.58 17.41 -1.76
C ASP A 35 -10.28 16.75 -1.31
N GLY A 36 -9.61 16.03 -2.21
CA GLY A 36 -8.43 15.20 -1.88
C GLY A 36 -8.75 13.88 -1.17
N GLY A 37 -9.92 13.72 -0.57
CA GLY A 37 -10.42 12.47 -0.01
C GLY A 37 -9.77 12.00 1.30
N TYR A 38 -9.03 12.89 1.98
CA TYR A 38 -8.30 12.58 3.22
C TYR A 38 -8.22 13.82 4.13
N ASP A 39 -7.97 13.60 5.42
CA ASP A 39 -7.83 14.67 6.42
C ASP A 39 -6.34 14.99 6.66
N PRO A 40 -5.84 16.19 6.30
CA PRO A 40 -4.46 16.58 6.55
C PRO A 40 -4.07 16.59 8.04
N ALA A 41 -5.01 16.82 8.97
CA ALA A 41 -4.69 16.76 10.40
C ALA A 41 -4.34 15.32 10.82
N ARG A 42 -5.06 14.34 10.28
CA ARG A 42 -4.77 12.91 10.50
C ARG A 42 -3.43 12.50 9.88
N TRP A 43 -3.01 13.11 8.77
CA TRP A 43 -1.67 12.92 8.21
C TRP A 43 -0.57 13.35 9.20
N GLN A 44 -0.75 14.52 9.79
CA GLN A 44 0.19 15.07 10.77
C GLN A 44 0.27 14.17 12.01
N GLU A 45 -0.87 13.75 12.57
CA GLU A 45 -0.88 12.79 13.69
C GLU A 45 -0.15 11.47 13.35
N LEU A 46 -0.34 10.96 12.13
CA LEU A 46 0.32 9.76 11.64
C LEU A 46 1.86 9.94 11.60
N ALA A 47 2.32 11.10 11.14
CA ALA A 47 3.74 11.44 11.07
C ALA A 47 4.35 11.67 12.46
N GLU A 48 3.64 12.37 13.36
CA GLU A 48 4.05 12.62 14.76
C GLU A 48 4.23 11.32 15.56
N LEU A 49 3.46 10.27 15.24
CA LEU A 49 3.64 8.93 15.80
C LEU A 49 4.87 8.18 15.24
N GLY A 50 5.59 8.76 14.29
CA GLY A 50 6.78 8.19 13.67
C GLY A 50 6.51 7.12 12.62
N LEU A 51 5.25 6.94 12.19
CA LEU A 51 4.88 5.80 11.32
C LEU A 51 5.50 5.91 9.92
N ILE A 52 5.77 7.12 9.43
CA ILE A 52 6.49 7.36 8.18
C ILE A 52 8.01 7.31 8.44
N ALA A 53 8.45 7.85 9.58
CA ALA A 53 9.86 7.94 9.96
C ALA A 53 10.56 6.57 10.04
N LEU A 54 9.82 5.50 10.34
CA LEU A 54 10.33 4.12 10.28
C LEU A 54 10.89 3.72 8.90
N ALA A 55 10.49 4.38 7.82
CA ALA A 55 10.89 4.02 6.47
C ALA A 55 12.31 4.46 6.08
N ALA A 56 12.93 5.36 6.87
CA ALA A 56 14.26 5.91 6.65
C ALA A 56 15.19 5.61 7.85
N SER A 57 16.50 5.53 7.62
CA SER A 57 17.49 5.31 8.69
C SER A 57 17.65 6.54 9.58
N GLU A 58 18.22 6.37 10.77
CA GLU A 58 18.52 7.48 11.67
C GLU A 58 19.48 8.51 11.03
N GLU A 59 20.44 8.05 10.23
CA GLU A 59 21.37 8.94 9.50
C GLU A 59 20.66 9.79 8.45
N ALA A 60 19.55 9.30 7.90
CA ALA A 60 18.70 10.00 6.96
C ALA A 60 17.55 10.77 7.66
N GLY A 61 17.60 10.92 8.99
CA GLY A 61 16.58 11.65 9.77
C GLY A 61 15.34 10.85 10.15
N GLY A 62 15.31 9.54 9.86
CA GLY A 62 14.24 8.62 10.23
C GLY A 62 14.46 7.91 11.56
N MET A 63 13.74 6.80 11.77
CA MET A 63 13.79 5.97 12.98
C MET A 63 14.41 4.59 12.75
N GLY A 64 14.81 4.24 11.52
CA GLY A 64 15.49 2.99 11.22
C GLY A 64 14.65 1.74 11.48
N GLY A 65 13.35 1.79 11.20
CA GLY A 65 12.44 0.66 11.42
C GLY A 65 12.80 -0.55 10.56
N SER A 66 12.68 -1.75 11.12
CA SER A 66 12.84 -2.97 10.35
C SER A 66 11.66 -3.17 9.38
N ILE A 67 11.83 -4.07 8.40
CA ILE A 67 10.73 -4.49 7.51
C ILE A 67 9.58 -5.08 8.32
N LEU A 68 9.87 -5.78 9.42
CA LEU A 68 8.84 -6.30 10.31
C LEU A 68 8.07 -5.16 10.98
N ASP A 69 8.74 -4.13 11.51
CA ASP A 69 8.07 -3.01 12.18
C ASP A 69 7.11 -2.28 11.22
N LEU A 70 7.56 -2.03 9.99
CA LEU A 70 6.71 -1.48 8.92
C LEU A 70 5.55 -2.44 8.57
N ALA A 71 5.79 -3.76 8.52
CA ALA A 71 4.73 -4.73 8.26
C ALA A 71 3.67 -4.75 9.39
N LEU A 72 4.06 -4.54 10.64
CA LEU A 72 3.13 -4.41 11.75
C LEU A 72 2.23 -3.17 11.60
N VAL A 73 2.80 -2.05 11.14
CA VAL A 73 2.00 -0.84 10.79
C VAL A 73 1.01 -1.16 9.67
N GLY A 74 1.47 -1.80 8.60
CA GLY A 74 0.62 -2.21 7.48
C GLY A 74 -0.54 -3.11 7.94
N GLU A 75 -0.25 -4.14 8.75
CA GLU A 75 -1.28 -5.04 9.30
C GLU A 75 -2.31 -4.28 10.15
N ALA A 76 -1.87 -3.34 11.00
CA ALA A 76 -2.78 -2.53 11.82
C ALA A 76 -3.64 -1.56 11.00
N ILE A 77 -3.07 -0.92 9.97
CA ILE A 77 -3.80 -0.09 8.99
C ILE A 77 -4.85 -0.93 8.27
N GLY A 78 -4.46 -2.12 7.79
CA GLY A 78 -5.35 -3.03 7.09
C GLY A 78 -6.49 -3.56 7.96
N ARG A 79 -6.20 -3.96 9.20
CA ARG A 79 -7.20 -4.49 10.14
C ARG A 79 -8.25 -3.45 10.53
N ALA A 80 -7.82 -2.19 10.65
CA ALA A 80 -8.77 -1.11 10.84
C ALA A 80 -9.50 -0.71 9.56
N ASN A 81 -9.04 -1.18 8.39
CA ASN A 81 -9.40 -0.68 7.07
C ASN A 81 -9.23 0.84 7.04
N SER A 82 -8.08 1.35 7.49
CA SER A 82 -7.82 2.78 7.57
C SER A 82 -7.75 3.42 6.17
N PRO A 83 -8.19 4.68 5.97
CA PRO A 83 -8.05 5.37 4.68
C PRO A 83 -6.68 6.05 4.49
N ASP A 84 -5.72 5.79 5.39
CA ASP A 84 -4.45 6.48 5.46
C ASP A 84 -3.56 6.13 4.25
N PRO A 85 -3.09 7.12 3.46
CA PRO A 85 -2.21 6.87 2.32
C PRO A 85 -0.75 6.66 2.76
N TRP A 86 -0.55 5.94 3.86
CA TRP A 86 0.74 5.72 4.51
C TRP A 86 1.75 5.09 3.57
N LEU A 87 1.33 4.09 2.79
CA LEU A 87 2.22 3.37 1.90
C LEU A 87 2.55 4.20 0.65
N GLU A 88 1.54 4.78 0.02
CA GLU A 88 1.63 5.47 -1.27
C GLU A 88 2.25 6.87 -1.17
N ASN A 89 1.94 7.61 -0.10
CA ASN A 89 2.41 8.99 0.10
C ASN A 89 3.50 9.15 1.16
N GLY A 90 3.68 8.16 2.04
CA GLY A 90 4.69 8.21 3.11
C GLY A 90 5.87 7.29 2.83
N VAL A 91 5.68 5.98 3.01
CA VAL A 91 6.76 4.99 3.01
C VAL A 91 7.48 4.90 1.67
N LEU A 92 6.74 4.77 0.55
CA LEU A 92 7.36 4.64 -0.76
C LEU A 92 8.18 5.89 -1.12
N PRO A 93 7.63 7.13 -1.04
CA PRO A 93 8.43 8.33 -1.24
C PRO A 93 9.62 8.45 -0.29
N ALA A 94 9.44 8.22 1.02
CA ALA A 94 10.52 8.31 1.99
C ALA A 94 11.69 7.38 1.64
N LYS A 95 11.40 6.14 1.23
CA LYS A 95 12.43 5.19 0.79
C LYS A 95 13.21 5.68 -0.43
N LEU A 96 12.51 6.21 -1.43
CA LEU A 96 13.14 6.72 -2.65
C LEU A 96 13.96 7.99 -2.40
N LEU A 97 13.46 8.90 -1.56
CA LEU A 97 14.13 10.15 -1.23
C LEU A 97 15.36 9.92 -0.35
N ALA A 98 15.28 9.00 0.63
CA ALA A 98 16.42 8.58 1.42
C ALA A 98 17.50 7.91 0.56
N ALA A 99 17.08 6.98 -0.32
CA ALA A 99 17.97 6.30 -1.26
C ALA A 99 18.73 7.27 -2.20
N ALA A 100 18.12 8.40 -2.51
CA ALA A 100 18.71 9.43 -3.36
C ALA A 100 19.34 10.62 -2.59
N SER A 101 19.41 10.53 -1.25
CA SER A 101 19.94 11.60 -0.39
C SER A 101 19.27 12.97 -0.62
N ALA A 102 17.97 12.99 -0.92
CA ALA A 102 17.19 14.21 -1.15
C ALA A 102 16.67 14.80 0.17
N GLU A 103 17.59 15.25 1.03
CA GLU A 103 17.34 15.64 2.43
C GLU A 103 16.10 16.52 2.62
N THR A 104 16.00 17.65 1.91
CA THR A 104 14.88 18.58 2.10
C THR A 104 13.52 17.97 1.75
N ALA A 105 13.43 17.20 0.67
CA ALA A 105 12.19 16.55 0.28
C ALA A 105 11.85 15.38 1.22
N LEU A 106 12.88 14.66 1.69
CA LEU A 106 12.73 13.60 2.68
C LEU A 106 12.18 14.15 3.99
N ASP A 107 12.78 15.20 4.54
CA ASP A 107 12.37 15.83 5.80
C ASP A 107 10.89 16.21 5.78
N GLY A 108 10.41 16.82 4.68
CA GLY A 108 9.00 17.16 4.51
C GLY A 108 8.06 15.96 4.49
N VAL A 109 8.51 14.81 3.98
CA VAL A 109 7.72 13.56 4.02
C VAL A 109 7.74 12.94 5.41
N LEU A 110 8.90 12.89 6.07
CA LEU A 110 9.05 12.28 7.40
C LEU A 110 8.27 13.07 8.47
N SER A 111 8.26 14.39 8.38
CA SER A 111 7.52 15.27 9.30
C SER A 111 6.01 15.32 9.03
N GLY A 112 5.55 14.82 7.89
CA GLY A 112 4.16 14.95 7.44
C GLY A 112 3.81 16.33 6.86
N GLU A 113 4.77 17.25 6.72
CA GLU A 113 4.55 18.56 6.09
C GLU A 113 4.19 18.45 4.59
N SER A 114 4.61 17.38 3.92
CA SER A 114 4.35 17.14 2.51
C SER A 114 3.74 15.76 2.26
N PHE A 115 2.80 15.73 1.33
CA PHE A 115 2.45 14.52 0.60
C PHE A 115 3.31 14.44 -0.67
N THR A 116 3.97 13.31 -0.88
CA THR A 116 4.72 13.04 -2.11
C THR A 116 4.13 11.83 -2.82
N ALA A 117 4.06 11.81 -4.14
CA ALA A 117 3.56 10.64 -4.88
C ALA A 117 4.54 10.18 -5.98
N LEU A 118 4.67 8.86 -6.17
CA LEU A 118 5.46 8.29 -7.27
C LEU A 118 4.64 8.21 -8.56
N ALA A 119 5.05 8.95 -9.57
CA ALA A 119 4.49 8.95 -10.91
C ALA A 119 5.35 8.12 -11.88
N TRP A 120 5.15 6.80 -11.87
CA TRP A 120 5.94 5.85 -12.65
C TRP A 120 5.17 5.26 -13.84
N ALA A 121 3.90 4.90 -13.64
CA ALA A 121 3.14 4.11 -14.58
C ALA A 121 2.73 4.88 -15.85
N GLU A 122 2.83 4.18 -16.99
CA GLU A 122 2.51 4.70 -18.32
C GLU A 122 1.46 3.81 -19.01
N ARG A 123 0.65 4.39 -19.90
CA ARG A 123 -0.35 3.61 -20.65
C ARG A 123 0.33 2.53 -21.50
N ASN A 124 -0.34 1.39 -21.65
CA ASN A 124 0.16 0.23 -22.40
C ASN A 124 1.48 -0.37 -21.86
N GLN A 125 1.82 -0.12 -20.59
CA GLN A 125 3.00 -0.66 -19.94
C GLN A 125 2.62 -1.28 -18.59
N ARG A 126 2.14 -2.52 -18.65
CA ARG A 126 1.67 -3.22 -17.46
C ARG A 126 2.84 -3.56 -16.54
N TYR A 127 2.86 -2.94 -15.36
CA TYR A 127 3.85 -3.15 -14.28
C TYR A 127 5.32 -2.92 -14.67
N SER A 128 5.59 -2.29 -15.82
CA SER A 128 6.95 -1.93 -16.20
C SER A 128 7.37 -0.67 -15.46
N LEU A 129 8.52 -0.74 -14.81
CA LEU A 129 9.11 0.39 -14.08
C LEU A 129 9.93 1.32 -14.98
N GLU A 130 10.21 0.87 -16.21
CA GLU A 130 10.92 1.65 -17.21
C GLU A 130 10.07 2.80 -17.72
N ALA A 131 10.63 4.01 -17.79
CA ALA A 131 10.03 5.11 -18.52
C ALA A 131 10.29 4.97 -20.02
N LYS A 132 9.24 5.07 -20.85
CA LYS A 132 9.36 4.98 -22.31
C LYS A 132 8.68 6.12 -23.05
N GLN A 133 7.51 6.55 -22.55
CA GLN A 133 6.69 7.58 -23.18
C GLN A 133 6.95 8.97 -22.57
N THR A 134 7.17 9.03 -21.26
CA THR A 134 7.60 10.27 -20.59
C THR A 134 9.09 10.45 -20.78
N LYS A 135 9.50 11.61 -21.28
CA LYS A 135 10.90 11.92 -21.61
C LYS A 135 11.37 13.14 -20.85
N SER A 136 12.66 13.14 -20.52
CA SER A 136 13.37 14.29 -20.02
C SER A 136 14.42 14.71 -21.03
N ASP A 137 14.62 16.01 -21.18
CA ASP A 137 15.78 16.61 -21.83
C ASP A 137 16.40 17.59 -20.83
N SER A 138 17.50 17.19 -20.21
CA SER A 138 18.22 18.01 -19.23
C SER A 138 17.32 18.51 -18.08
N GLY A 139 16.45 17.64 -17.57
CA GLY A 139 15.48 17.97 -16.49
C GLY A 139 14.19 18.62 -16.98
N THR A 140 14.00 18.82 -18.29
CA THR A 140 12.73 19.28 -18.86
C THR A 140 11.87 18.10 -19.30
N ILE A 141 10.78 17.86 -18.59
CA ILE A 141 9.94 16.67 -18.72
C ILE A 141 8.77 16.94 -19.66
N THR A 142 8.51 16.01 -20.59
CA THR A 142 7.33 16.00 -21.45
C THR A 142 6.77 14.59 -21.55
N GLY A 143 5.47 14.42 -21.35
CA GLY A 143 4.82 13.11 -21.42
C GLY A 143 3.59 13.01 -20.53
N GLU A 144 3.22 11.76 -20.20
CA GLU A 144 2.04 11.45 -19.42
C GLU A 144 2.31 10.31 -18.43
N LYS A 145 1.81 10.47 -17.21
CA LYS A 145 1.73 9.40 -16.21
C LYS A 145 0.28 9.12 -15.87
N THR A 146 -0.01 7.85 -15.59
CA THR A 146 -1.36 7.38 -15.25
C THR A 146 -1.31 6.62 -13.95
N PHE A 147 -2.46 6.51 -13.26
CA PHE A 147 -2.56 5.72 -12.03
C PHE A 147 -1.56 6.17 -10.95
N VAL A 148 -1.34 7.49 -10.84
CA VAL A 148 -0.48 8.06 -9.80
C VAL A 148 -1.27 8.07 -8.50
N LEU A 149 -1.02 7.08 -7.65
CA LEU A 149 -1.69 6.96 -6.35
C LEU A 149 -1.36 8.15 -5.46
N GLY A 150 -2.36 8.68 -4.75
CA GLY A 150 -2.17 9.82 -3.86
C GLY A 150 -2.00 11.18 -4.56
N ALA A 151 -2.13 11.24 -5.90
CA ALA A 151 -1.87 12.47 -6.66
C ALA A 151 -2.80 13.65 -6.31
N ALA A 152 -3.97 13.38 -5.73
CA ALA A 152 -4.89 14.43 -5.32
C ALA A 152 -4.41 15.19 -4.06
N LEU A 153 -3.57 14.55 -3.25
CA LEU A 153 -3.01 15.13 -2.01
C LEU A 153 -1.58 15.62 -2.22
N ALA A 154 -0.88 15.10 -3.23
CA ALA A 154 0.55 15.34 -3.43
C ALA A 154 0.89 16.82 -3.64
N ASP A 155 1.83 17.33 -2.84
CA ASP A 155 2.48 18.63 -3.01
C ASP A 155 3.62 18.56 -4.02
N GLN A 156 4.16 17.35 -4.22
CA GLN A 156 5.22 17.06 -5.17
C GLN A 156 5.15 15.61 -5.68
N PHE A 157 5.78 15.39 -6.82
CA PHE A 157 5.83 14.10 -7.50
C PHE A 157 7.28 13.66 -7.70
N ILE A 158 7.55 12.39 -7.42
CA ILE A 158 8.74 11.70 -7.94
C ILE A 158 8.33 11.12 -9.29
N VAL A 159 8.90 11.62 -10.38
CA VAL A 159 8.49 11.29 -11.75
C VAL A 159 9.59 10.49 -12.43
N SER A 160 9.25 9.30 -12.95
CA SER A 160 10.18 8.57 -13.83
C SER A 160 10.10 9.12 -15.26
N ALA A 161 11.23 9.36 -15.90
CA ALA A 161 11.28 9.80 -17.29
C ALA A 161 12.48 9.19 -18.01
N GLN A 162 12.33 8.96 -19.31
CA GLN A 162 13.43 8.52 -20.16
C GLN A 162 14.36 9.72 -20.40
N ASP A 163 15.62 9.62 -19.97
CA ASP A 163 16.67 10.60 -20.23
C ASP A 163 17.91 9.87 -20.75
N GLY A 164 18.47 10.30 -21.87
CA GLY A 164 19.62 9.63 -22.49
C GLY A 164 19.41 8.14 -22.84
N GLY A 165 18.16 7.66 -22.88
CA GLY A 165 17.81 6.24 -23.11
C GLY A 165 17.72 5.38 -21.85
N ALA A 166 17.97 5.94 -20.67
CA ALA A 166 17.78 5.29 -19.37
C ALA A 166 16.53 5.84 -18.66
N THR A 167 16.02 5.12 -17.66
CA THR A 167 14.99 5.63 -16.77
C THR A 167 15.65 6.41 -15.64
N GLU A 168 15.33 7.70 -15.55
CA GLU A 168 15.80 8.62 -14.51
C GLU A 168 14.62 9.15 -13.72
N PHE A 169 14.89 9.69 -12.52
CA PHE A 169 13.87 10.20 -11.61
C PHE A 169 14.03 11.69 -11.37
N PHE A 170 12.90 12.38 -11.20
CA PHE A 170 12.87 13.82 -10.99
C PHE A 170 11.83 14.20 -9.94
N ILE A 171 12.14 15.17 -9.08
CA ILE A 171 11.17 15.81 -8.21
C ILE A 171 10.51 16.94 -8.98
N VAL A 172 9.17 16.95 -9.00
CA VAL A 172 8.35 17.98 -9.66
C VAL A 172 7.31 18.49 -8.67
N ALA A 173 7.31 19.79 -8.38
CA ALA A 173 6.27 20.41 -7.55
C ALA A 173 4.88 20.29 -8.22
N ALA A 174 3.83 20.05 -7.43
CA ALA A 174 2.48 19.84 -7.96
C ALA A 174 1.90 21.07 -8.66
N ASN A 175 2.43 22.26 -8.38
CA ASN A 175 2.08 23.53 -9.03
C ASN A 175 3.07 23.96 -10.13
N ALA A 176 3.97 23.07 -10.56
CA ALA A 176 4.99 23.40 -11.56
C ALA A 176 4.33 23.87 -12.88
N PRO A 177 4.81 24.97 -13.50
CA PRO A 177 4.27 25.43 -14.77
C PRO A 177 4.34 24.35 -15.86
N GLY A 178 3.21 24.13 -16.55
CA GLY A 178 3.08 23.11 -17.59
C GLY A 178 2.70 21.71 -17.10
N LEU A 179 2.56 21.52 -15.78
CA LEU A 179 1.98 20.31 -15.20
C LEU A 179 0.46 20.44 -15.10
N GLU A 180 -0.26 19.48 -15.67
CA GLU A 180 -1.69 19.32 -15.48
C GLU A 180 -1.97 18.03 -14.70
N THR A 181 -2.72 18.14 -13.61
CA THR A 181 -3.12 17.00 -12.77
C THR A 181 -4.63 16.79 -12.88
N ARG A 182 -5.03 15.60 -13.29
CA ARG A 182 -6.44 15.16 -13.27
C ARG A 182 -6.63 14.05 -12.24
N ALA A 183 -7.06 14.43 -11.04
CA ALA A 183 -7.41 13.48 -10.00
C ALA A 183 -8.74 12.76 -10.30
N TYR A 184 -8.84 11.50 -9.88
CA TYR A 184 -10.06 10.70 -9.95
C TYR A 184 -10.13 9.70 -8.80
N ARG A 185 -11.36 9.32 -8.44
CA ARG A 185 -11.63 8.36 -7.36
C ARG A 185 -11.58 6.93 -7.89
N MET A 186 -10.93 6.06 -7.14
CA MET A 186 -10.84 4.64 -7.43
C MET A 186 -11.96 3.84 -6.75
N ALA A 187 -12.07 2.56 -7.10
CA ALA A 187 -13.15 1.69 -6.63
C ALA A 187 -13.17 1.53 -5.10
N ASP A 188 -12.00 1.47 -4.45
CA ASP A 188 -11.84 1.39 -3.00
C ASP A 188 -12.11 2.72 -2.26
N GLY A 189 -12.29 3.80 -3.02
CA GLY A 189 -12.57 5.14 -2.52
C GLY A 189 -11.33 6.03 -2.40
N SER A 190 -10.12 5.48 -2.53
CA SER A 190 -8.88 6.27 -2.54
C SER A 190 -8.74 7.07 -3.85
N MET A 191 -7.76 7.97 -3.89
CA MET A 191 -7.55 8.91 -5.01
C MET A 191 -6.32 8.52 -5.83
N ALA A 192 -6.44 8.61 -7.15
CA ALA A 192 -5.33 8.54 -8.09
C ALA A 192 -5.39 9.71 -9.07
N GLY A 193 -4.35 9.88 -9.87
CA GLY A 193 -4.29 10.95 -10.88
C GLY A 193 -3.68 10.52 -12.19
N GLU A 194 -4.05 11.26 -13.24
CA GLU A 194 -3.31 11.35 -14.49
C GLU A 194 -2.52 12.65 -14.48
N LEU A 195 -1.24 12.59 -14.83
CA LEU A 195 -0.37 13.76 -14.94
C LEU A 195 0.02 13.95 -16.40
N ARG A 196 -0.11 15.18 -16.90
CA ARG A 196 0.38 15.60 -18.22
C ARG A 196 1.45 16.65 -18.03
N PHE A 197 2.63 16.40 -18.59
CA PHE A 197 3.79 17.27 -18.53
C PHE A 197 4.00 17.95 -19.88
N THR A 198 3.94 19.27 -19.90
CA THR A 198 4.28 20.10 -21.08
C THR A 198 5.52 20.93 -20.78
N ARG A 199 6.70 20.35 -21.02
CA ARG A 199 8.00 20.99 -20.76
C ARG A 199 8.16 21.47 -19.31
N VAL A 200 7.85 20.58 -18.37
CA VAL A 200 7.92 20.86 -16.93
C VAL A 200 9.35 20.69 -16.44
N THR A 201 9.88 21.66 -15.70
CA THR A 201 11.19 21.51 -15.06
C THR A 201 11.07 20.62 -13.82
N GLY A 202 11.92 19.59 -13.75
CA GLY A 202 12.09 18.75 -12.58
C GLY A 202 13.53 18.78 -12.07
N GLU A 203 13.69 18.64 -10.76
CA GLU A 203 14.99 18.46 -10.12
C GLU A 203 15.40 17.00 -10.22
N LYS A 204 16.59 16.71 -10.76
CA LYS A 204 17.05 15.33 -10.92
C LYS A 204 17.28 14.68 -9.56
N LEU A 205 16.74 13.48 -9.38
CA LEU A 205 16.93 12.64 -8.20
C LEU A 205 17.99 11.58 -8.51
N ASP A 206 19.10 11.58 -7.76
CA ASP A 206 20.21 10.64 -7.98
C ASP A 206 19.93 9.28 -7.33
N LEU A 207 19.05 8.50 -7.96
CA LEU A 207 18.68 7.17 -7.50
C LEU A 207 19.59 6.13 -8.16
N ALA A 208 20.46 5.49 -7.37
CA ALA A 208 21.36 4.46 -7.89
C ALA A 208 20.57 3.28 -8.51
N PRO A 209 21.12 2.62 -9.55
CA PRO A 209 20.48 1.47 -10.19
C PRO A 209 20.09 0.39 -9.18
N GLY A 210 18.87 -0.16 -9.31
CA GLY A 210 18.33 -1.22 -8.46
C GLY A 210 17.68 -0.75 -7.15
N LEU A 211 17.90 0.49 -6.70
CA LEU A 211 17.25 0.99 -5.48
C LEU A 211 15.73 1.14 -5.63
N LEU A 212 15.25 1.42 -6.85
CA LEU A 212 13.83 1.40 -7.16
C LEU A 212 13.22 -0.01 -6.97
N ASP A 213 13.87 -1.03 -7.54
CA ASP A 213 13.41 -2.41 -7.46
C ASP A 213 13.38 -2.91 -6.01
N GLN A 214 14.40 -2.55 -5.22
CA GLN A 214 14.42 -2.81 -3.79
C GLN A 214 13.26 -2.13 -3.05
N ALA A 215 13.07 -0.83 -3.25
CA ALA A 215 11.97 -0.09 -2.62
C ALA A 215 10.60 -0.66 -3.00
N ILE A 216 10.43 -1.10 -4.25
CA ILE A 216 9.19 -1.72 -4.73
C ILE A 216 8.99 -3.11 -4.15
N ALA A 217 10.03 -3.92 -3.96
CA ALA A 217 9.91 -5.21 -3.29
C ALA A 217 9.48 -5.06 -1.82
N GLU A 218 10.03 -4.08 -1.12
CA GLU A 218 9.58 -3.70 0.23
C GLU A 218 8.11 -3.27 0.21
N VAL A 219 7.73 -2.36 -0.68
CA VAL A 219 6.34 -1.89 -0.79
C VAL A 219 5.37 -2.99 -1.19
N ARG A 220 5.78 -3.96 -2.02
CA ARG A 220 4.98 -5.17 -2.31
C ARG A 220 4.70 -5.93 -1.01
N LEU A 221 5.72 -6.19 -0.20
CA LEU A 221 5.56 -6.91 1.06
C LEU A 221 4.70 -6.13 2.07
N LEU A 222 4.86 -4.81 2.18
CA LEU A 222 4.04 -3.96 3.05
C LEU A 222 2.57 -3.88 2.58
N ALA A 223 2.33 -3.84 1.28
CA ALA A 223 0.99 -4.00 0.72
C ALA A 223 0.42 -5.41 1.00
N ALA A 224 1.27 -6.43 1.15
CA ALA A 224 0.85 -7.76 1.63
C ALA A 224 0.47 -7.73 3.11
N ALA A 225 1.21 -6.98 3.93
CA ALA A 225 0.89 -6.78 5.34
C ALA A 225 -0.48 -6.13 5.54
N GLU A 226 -0.77 -5.06 4.78
CA GLU A 226 -2.09 -4.41 4.80
C GLU A 226 -3.21 -5.38 4.38
N MET A 227 -2.97 -6.22 3.37
CA MET A 227 -3.91 -7.28 2.99
C MET A 227 -4.12 -8.32 4.10
N VAL A 228 -3.09 -8.74 4.84
CA VAL A 228 -3.25 -9.63 5.99
C VAL A 228 -4.15 -8.97 7.05
N GLY A 229 -3.94 -7.70 7.35
CA GLY A 229 -4.83 -6.95 8.25
C GLY A 229 -6.29 -6.95 7.77
N LEU A 230 -6.50 -6.60 6.49
CA LEU A 230 -7.83 -6.59 5.86
C LEU A 230 -8.50 -7.97 5.90
N GLY A 231 -7.75 -9.04 5.59
CA GLY A 231 -8.23 -10.42 5.64
C GLY A 231 -8.66 -10.84 7.04
N GLN A 232 -7.86 -10.47 8.06
CA GLN A 232 -8.21 -10.70 9.46
C GLN A 232 -9.52 -9.99 9.82
N ARG A 233 -9.66 -8.72 9.46
CA ARG A 233 -10.87 -7.95 9.72
C ARG A 233 -12.10 -8.54 9.04
N LEU A 234 -11.96 -8.91 7.76
CA LEU A 234 -13.04 -9.55 6.99
C LEU A 234 -13.51 -10.85 7.64
N LEU A 235 -12.59 -11.67 8.15
CA LEU A 235 -12.93 -12.89 8.89
C LEU A 235 -13.66 -12.56 10.20
N GLU A 236 -13.15 -11.62 10.99
CA GLU A 236 -13.74 -11.20 12.28
C GLU A 236 -15.16 -10.66 12.12
N ASP A 237 -15.36 -9.71 11.20
CA ASP A 237 -16.68 -9.13 10.91
C ASP A 237 -17.65 -10.19 10.39
N THR A 238 -17.18 -11.10 9.54
CA THR A 238 -18.00 -12.22 9.04
C THR A 238 -18.40 -13.16 10.17
N LEU A 239 -17.50 -13.48 11.10
CA LEU A 239 -17.79 -14.31 12.25
C LEU A 239 -18.86 -13.70 13.16
N VAL A 240 -18.85 -12.38 13.35
CA VAL A 240 -19.92 -11.67 14.07
C VAL A 240 -21.23 -11.80 13.30
N TYR A 241 -21.23 -11.46 12.01
CA TYR A 241 -22.44 -11.47 11.19
C TYR A 241 -23.11 -12.85 11.12
N VAL A 242 -22.34 -13.94 10.90
CA VAL A 242 -22.94 -15.28 10.78
C VAL A 242 -23.52 -15.81 12.10
N LYS A 243 -23.09 -15.27 13.25
CA LYS A 243 -23.64 -15.62 14.57
C LYS A 243 -24.95 -14.90 14.87
N GLU A 244 -25.14 -13.71 14.29
CA GLU A 244 -26.32 -12.87 14.55
C GLU A 244 -27.40 -13.03 13.47
N ARG A 245 -27.00 -13.26 12.22
CA ARG A 245 -27.95 -13.34 11.10
C ARG A 245 -28.73 -14.65 11.14
N GLU A 246 -30.05 -14.57 11.26
CA GLU A 246 -30.92 -15.74 11.24
C GLU A 246 -31.58 -15.97 9.87
N GLN A 247 -31.60 -17.22 9.42
CA GLN A 247 -32.42 -17.71 8.29
C GLN A 247 -32.90 -19.13 8.62
N PHE A 248 -34.07 -19.51 8.09
CA PHE A 248 -34.67 -20.82 8.40
C PHE A 248 -34.83 -21.06 9.92
N GLY A 249 -35.04 -19.99 10.70
CA GLY A 249 -35.27 -20.05 12.14
C GLY A 249 -34.03 -20.30 13.01
N VAL A 250 -32.82 -20.24 12.45
CA VAL A 250 -31.55 -20.40 13.20
C VAL A 250 -30.48 -19.42 12.70
N PRO A 251 -29.45 -19.08 13.50
CA PRO A 251 -28.28 -18.36 13.01
C PRO A 251 -27.60 -19.08 11.85
N ILE A 252 -27.24 -18.37 10.78
CA ILE A 252 -26.66 -18.99 9.58
C ILE A 252 -25.32 -19.70 9.88
N GLY A 253 -24.58 -19.26 10.89
CA GLY A 253 -23.36 -19.91 11.36
C GLY A 253 -23.55 -21.33 11.91
N SER A 254 -24.79 -21.80 12.12
CA SER A 254 -25.05 -23.19 12.51
C SER A 254 -24.99 -24.18 11.34
N PHE A 255 -25.03 -23.71 10.09
CA PHE A 255 -24.96 -24.58 8.92
C PHE A 255 -23.52 -25.04 8.68
N GLN A 256 -23.28 -26.36 8.64
CA GLN A 256 -21.95 -26.95 8.44
C GLN A 256 -21.23 -26.42 7.20
N ALA A 257 -21.96 -26.14 6.13
CA ALA A 257 -21.38 -25.57 4.91
C ALA A 257 -20.71 -24.21 5.15
N LEU A 258 -21.27 -23.35 6.02
CA LEU A 258 -20.65 -22.08 6.39
C LEU A 258 -19.51 -22.26 7.39
N GLN A 259 -19.66 -23.21 8.33
CA GLN A 259 -18.59 -23.53 9.28
C GLN A 259 -17.31 -24.00 8.58
N HIS A 260 -17.42 -24.90 7.60
CA HIS A 260 -16.26 -25.37 6.82
C HIS A 260 -15.57 -24.23 6.07
N ARG A 261 -16.34 -23.31 5.47
CA ARG A 261 -15.82 -22.13 4.77
C ARG A 261 -15.07 -21.19 5.72
N LEU A 262 -15.61 -20.97 6.92
CA LEU A 262 -14.97 -20.16 7.96
C LEU A 262 -13.66 -20.80 8.48
N VAL A 263 -13.63 -22.12 8.63
CA VAL A 263 -12.40 -22.84 9.01
C VAL A 263 -11.33 -22.73 7.91
N ASP A 264 -11.70 -22.80 6.62
CA ASP A 264 -10.76 -22.57 5.52
C ASP A 264 -10.23 -21.13 5.54
N CYS A 265 -11.11 -20.13 5.71
CA CYS A 265 -10.70 -18.72 5.85
C CYS A 265 -9.74 -18.51 7.03
N TYR A 266 -9.99 -19.16 8.17
CA TYR A 266 -9.10 -19.12 9.33
C TYR A 266 -7.73 -19.73 9.01
N ALA A 267 -7.68 -20.91 8.39
CA ALA A 267 -6.40 -21.52 8.02
C ALA A 267 -5.59 -20.64 7.05
N ARG A 268 -6.27 -20.03 6.07
CA ARG A 268 -5.65 -19.14 5.08
C ARG A 268 -5.08 -17.88 5.69
N ILE A 269 -5.76 -17.25 6.64
CA ILE A 269 -5.24 -16.02 7.24
C ILE A 269 -4.00 -16.28 8.09
N GLU A 270 -3.98 -17.39 8.84
CA GLU A 270 -2.80 -17.80 9.61
C GLU A 270 -1.61 -18.15 8.72
N GLN A 271 -1.86 -18.81 7.59
CA GLN A 271 -0.84 -19.08 6.58
C GLN A 271 -0.31 -17.79 5.93
N ALA A 272 -1.19 -16.85 5.58
CA ALA A 272 -0.81 -15.56 5.01
C ALA A 272 0.05 -14.74 5.98
N ARG A 273 -0.33 -14.67 7.26
CA ARG A 273 0.46 -14.00 8.30
C ARG A 273 1.81 -14.67 8.52
N SER A 274 1.86 -16.01 8.53
CA SER A 274 3.11 -16.76 8.65
C SER A 274 4.06 -16.49 7.48
N MET A 275 3.52 -16.42 6.25
CA MET A 275 4.28 -16.10 5.05
C MET A 275 4.84 -14.67 5.11
N LEU A 276 4.02 -13.71 5.55
CA LEU A 276 4.42 -12.32 5.72
C LEU A 276 5.61 -12.21 6.69
N TYR A 277 5.48 -12.76 7.90
CA TYR A 277 6.53 -12.64 8.92
C TYR A 277 7.79 -13.37 8.51
N ARG A 278 7.67 -14.51 7.80
CA ARG A 278 8.82 -15.20 7.23
C ARG A 278 9.59 -14.30 6.26
N ALA A 279 8.91 -13.64 5.32
CA ALA A 279 9.55 -12.75 4.36
C ALA A 279 10.13 -11.49 5.03
N ALA A 280 9.43 -10.93 6.02
CA ALA A 280 9.87 -9.74 6.74
C ALA A 280 11.09 -10.00 7.65
N LEU A 281 11.24 -11.21 8.19
CA LEU A 281 12.36 -11.63 9.03
C LEU A 281 13.52 -12.25 8.23
N THR A 282 13.40 -12.36 6.91
CA THR A 282 14.48 -12.92 6.09
C THR A 282 15.61 -11.92 5.96
N ASP A 283 16.85 -12.42 6.04
CA ASP A 283 18.05 -11.63 5.81
C ASP A 283 18.07 -11.02 4.41
N THR A 284 18.34 -9.73 4.33
CA THR A 284 18.30 -8.93 3.09
C THR A 284 19.69 -8.68 2.51
N SER A 285 20.73 -9.35 3.04
CA SER A 285 22.10 -9.20 2.54
C SER A 285 22.23 -9.57 1.06
N ASP A 286 21.50 -10.59 0.61
CA ASP A 286 21.25 -10.87 -0.81
C ASP A 286 19.94 -10.19 -1.24
N SER A 287 20.04 -8.91 -1.60
CA SER A 287 18.88 -8.09 -1.97
C SER A 287 18.10 -8.70 -3.15
N ALA A 288 18.78 -9.23 -4.17
CA ALA A 288 18.10 -9.81 -5.33
C ALA A 288 17.28 -11.05 -4.93
N ALA A 289 17.87 -11.99 -4.19
CA ALA A 289 17.16 -13.17 -3.71
C ALA A 289 15.97 -12.78 -2.82
N TRP A 290 16.13 -11.78 -1.95
CA TRP A 290 15.05 -11.30 -1.09
C TRP A 290 13.91 -10.66 -1.89
N GLN A 291 14.21 -9.86 -2.93
CA GLN A 291 13.20 -9.25 -3.80
C GLN A 291 12.31 -10.30 -4.48
N HIS A 292 12.90 -11.41 -4.95
CA HIS A 292 12.14 -12.52 -5.51
C HIS A 292 11.26 -13.21 -4.45
N GLN A 293 11.76 -13.43 -3.24
CA GLN A 293 10.98 -13.99 -2.13
C GLN A 293 9.81 -13.07 -1.72
N ALA A 294 10.03 -11.75 -1.70
CA ALA A 294 8.98 -10.77 -1.42
C ALA A 294 7.86 -10.82 -2.48
N ALA A 295 8.21 -10.97 -3.76
CA ALA A 295 7.24 -11.19 -4.84
C ALA A 295 6.43 -12.48 -4.62
N GLY A 296 7.10 -13.60 -4.31
CA GLY A 296 6.42 -14.87 -4.01
C GLY A 296 5.48 -14.78 -2.80
N ALA A 297 5.93 -14.11 -1.73
CA ALA A 297 5.10 -13.85 -0.54
C ALA A 297 3.87 -13.00 -0.89
N LYS A 298 4.04 -11.93 -1.68
CA LYS A 298 2.94 -11.09 -2.15
C LYS A 298 1.93 -11.89 -2.96
N ALA A 299 2.37 -12.75 -3.88
CA ALA A 299 1.47 -13.60 -4.66
C ALA A 299 0.66 -14.53 -3.75
N TYR A 300 1.34 -15.27 -2.86
CA TYR A 300 0.71 -16.21 -1.93
C TYR A 300 -0.31 -15.55 -0.98
N ILE A 301 0.07 -14.41 -0.40
CA ILE A 301 -0.82 -13.65 0.50
C ILE A 301 -2.02 -13.12 -0.28
N THR A 302 -1.80 -12.60 -1.49
CA THR A 302 -2.87 -12.09 -2.35
C THR A 302 -3.94 -13.16 -2.63
N GLU A 303 -3.53 -14.36 -3.04
CA GLU A 303 -4.48 -15.44 -3.34
C GLU A 303 -5.33 -15.83 -2.12
N ASN A 304 -4.69 -15.92 -0.95
CA ASN A 304 -5.38 -16.31 0.28
C ASN A 304 -6.31 -15.21 0.82
N VAL A 305 -5.89 -13.95 0.78
CA VAL A 305 -6.71 -12.83 1.25
C VAL A 305 -7.84 -12.52 0.27
N ASP A 306 -7.62 -12.60 -1.06
CA ASP A 306 -8.70 -12.44 -2.05
C ASP A 306 -9.78 -13.52 -1.88
N HIS A 307 -9.39 -14.76 -1.56
CA HIS A 307 -10.35 -15.81 -1.20
C HIS A 307 -11.19 -15.41 0.02
N ILE A 308 -10.56 -15.00 1.12
CA ILE A 308 -11.26 -14.57 2.34
C ILE A 308 -12.22 -13.41 2.04
N ALA A 309 -11.80 -12.43 1.24
CA ALA A 309 -12.65 -11.29 0.87
C ALA A 309 -13.89 -11.70 0.08
N ARG A 310 -13.76 -12.64 -0.87
CA ARG A 310 -14.90 -13.18 -1.63
C ARG A 310 -15.84 -14.00 -0.75
N GLU A 311 -15.28 -14.80 0.14
CA GLU A 311 -16.03 -15.60 1.10
C GLU A 311 -16.84 -14.71 2.06
N ALA A 312 -16.23 -13.63 2.56
CA ALA A 312 -16.90 -12.62 3.38
C ALA A 312 -18.09 -12.01 2.64
N VAL A 313 -17.92 -11.54 1.40
CA VAL A 313 -19.04 -11.02 0.60
C VAL A 313 -20.13 -12.08 0.41
N GLN A 314 -19.75 -13.31 0.05
CA GLN A 314 -20.70 -14.39 -0.21
C GLN A 314 -21.51 -14.76 1.06
N MET A 315 -20.89 -14.76 2.24
CA MET A 315 -21.57 -15.07 3.51
C MET A 315 -22.48 -13.93 3.98
N HIS A 316 -22.17 -12.69 3.63
CA HIS A 316 -23.05 -11.54 3.87
C HIS A 316 -24.20 -11.44 2.86
N GLY A 317 -24.10 -12.13 1.72
CA GLY A 317 -25.10 -12.09 0.65
C GLY A 317 -25.26 -10.69 0.08
N GLY A 318 -26.51 -10.26 -0.14
CA GLY A 318 -26.80 -8.93 -0.69
C GLY A 318 -26.20 -7.78 0.13
N MET A 319 -26.08 -7.91 1.45
CA MET A 319 -25.47 -6.85 2.29
C MET A 319 -23.98 -6.67 2.00
N GLY A 320 -23.26 -7.75 1.63
CA GLY A 320 -21.82 -7.72 1.38
C GLY A 320 -21.41 -6.89 0.16
N ILE A 321 -22.35 -6.62 -0.76
CA ILE A 321 -22.12 -5.78 -1.95
C ILE A 321 -22.63 -4.34 -1.79
N THR A 322 -23.33 -4.04 -0.69
CA THR A 322 -23.78 -2.68 -0.39
C THR A 322 -22.67 -1.89 0.28
N ASP A 323 -22.83 -0.56 0.31
CA ASP A 323 -21.96 0.33 1.04
C ASP A 323 -22.34 0.44 2.54
N GLU A 324 -23.34 -0.31 3.02
CA GLU A 324 -23.82 -0.28 4.42
C GLU A 324 -22.91 -1.01 5.41
N LEU A 325 -22.08 -1.94 4.91
CA LEU A 325 -21.08 -2.65 5.69
C LEU A 325 -19.68 -2.35 5.16
N ALA A 326 -18.69 -2.42 6.06
CA ALA A 326 -17.28 -2.22 5.70
C ALA A 326 -16.71 -3.35 4.82
N ILE A 327 -17.40 -4.50 4.70
CA ILE A 327 -16.98 -5.68 3.93
C ILE A 327 -16.64 -5.31 2.48
N GLY A 328 -17.54 -4.60 1.80
CA GLY A 328 -17.33 -4.19 0.42
C GLY A 328 -16.19 -3.17 0.28
N HIS A 329 -15.92 -2.35 1.29
CA HIS A 329 -14.81 -1.39 1.27
C HIS A 329 -13.47 -2.11 1.42
N ALA A 330 -13.37 -3.03 2.38
CA ALA A 330 -12.18 -3.84 2.59
C ALA A 330 -11.85 -4.72 1.37
N MET A 331 -12.84 -5.37 0.77
CA MET A 331 -12.63 -6.15 -0.47
C MET A 331 -12.08 -5.28 -1.60
N LYS A 332 -12.63 -4.08 -1.82
CA LYS A 332 -12.14 -3.18 -2.88
C LYS A 332 -10.70 -2.73 -2.63
N ARG A 333 -10.30 -2.52 -1.36
CA ARG A 333 -8.91 -2.22 -1.00
C ARG A 333 -7.99 -3.42 -1.23
N VAL A 334 -8.41 -4.64 -0.87
CA VAL A 334 -7.68 -5.88 -1.22
C VAL A 334 -7.46 -5.97 -2.73
N LEU A 335 -8.48 -5.69 -3.55
CA LEU A 335 -8.34 -5.71 -5.00
C LEU A 335 -7.33 -4.69 -5.51
N LEU A 336 -7.28 -3.47 -4.96
CA LEU A 336 -6.25 -2.49 -5.33
C LEU A 336 -4.85 -2.99 -4.96
N LEU A 337 -4.66 -3.39 -3.70
CA LEU A 337 -3.37 -3.86 -3.18
C LEU A 337 -2.87 -5.12 -3.89
N SER A 338 -3.78 -5.97 -4.37
CA SER A 338 -3.47 -7.16 -5.17
C SER A 338 -2.84 -6.85 -6.53
N LYS A 339 -2.96 -5.61 -7.01
CA LYS A 339 -2.43 -5.15 -8.30
C LYS A 339 -1.30 -4.15 -8.14
N LEU A 340 -1.07 -3.64 -6.93
CA LEU A 340 -0.02 -2.66 -6.66
C LEU A 340 1.37 -3.29 -6.93
N PHE A 341 2.09 -2.71 -7.90
CA PHE A 341 3.39 -3.17 -8.38
C PHE A 341 3.44 -4.62 -8.88
N GLY A 342 2.33 -5.15 -9.38
CA GLY A 342 2.26 -6.50 -9.94
C GLY A 342 1.09 -7.28 -9.36
N ASP A 343 0.49 -8.13 -10.19
CA ASP A 343 -0.51 -9.09 -9.73
C ASP A 343 0.08 -10.47 -9.46
N VAL A 344 -0.76 -11.43 -9.07
CA VAL A 344 -0.35 -12.81 -8.76
C VAL A 344 0.54 -13.39 -9.87
N ASP A 345 0.08 -13.38 -11.12
CA ASP A 345 0.84 -13.93 -12.26
C ASP A 345 2.20 -13.24 -12.43
N THR A 346 2.23 -11.91 -12.39
CA THR A 346 3.47 -11.13 -12.53
C THR A 346 4.45 -11.44 -11.39
N ASN A 347 3.96 -11.50 -10.15
CA ASN A 347 4.77 -11.78 -8.99
C ASN A 347 5.26 -13.24 -8.96
N LEU A 348 4.48 -14.19 -9.47
CA LEU A 348 4.91 -15.59 -9.62
C LEU A 348 5.99 -15.74 -10.69
N VAL A 349 5.90 -14.99 -11.80
CA VAL A 349 6.98 -14.94 -12.81
C VAL A 349 8.26 -14.41 -12.18
N HIS A 350 8.20 -13.27 -11.48
CA HIS A 350 9.37 -12.74 -10.78
C HIS A 350 9.91 -13.74 -9.75
N TYR A 351 9.05 -14.40 -8.96
CA TYR A 351 9.49 -15.42 -8.00
C TYR A 351 10.20 -16.59 -8.69
N ALA A 352 9.71 -17.04 -9.85
CA ALA A 352 10.28 -18.16 -10.59
C ALA A 352 11.64 -17.83 -11.25
N GLU A 353 11.95 -16.57 -11.53
CA GLU A 353 13.25 -16.15 -12.07
C GLU A 353 14.43 -16.37 -11.08
N ALA A 354 14.13 -16.58 -9.79
CA ALA A 354 15.13 -16.92 -8.77
C ALA A 354 15.47 -18.42 -8.69
N ALA A 355 14.70 -19.29 -9.36
CA ALA A 355 14.79 -20.74 -9.25
C ALA A 355 15.72 -21.35 -10.31
#